data_AF-A0A956JED9-F1
#
_entry.id   AF-A0A956JED9-F1
#
_cell.length_a   1.000
_cell.length_b   1.000
_cell.length_c   1.000
_cell.angle_alpha   90.00
_cell.angle_beta   90.00
_cell.angle_gamma   90.00
#
_symmetry.space_group_name_H-M   'P 1'
#
loop_
_entity.id
_entity.type
_entity.pdbx_description
1 polymer ?
#
loop_
_entity_poly.entity_id
_entity_poly.type
_entity_poly.pdbx_seq_one_letter_code
_entity_poly.pdbx_strand_id
1 'polypeptide(L)'
;MSTISNGEFFFFLRTPGPMGLGHIAWGFKTSLAYRACIPSNVPPFQTGPVMTASNEVPQWMLGSLENAGGWPFVLPGADNDYWTMVVDSEAQMIVEMQTLTTASEKVGRELPPYTYYKRIPVPTAYALAAERKATSWFGYSVLGNNCLDNSAIISHEYGTPIRAGARMWQISPINFFEHTLGDYPAIPLSSQCVAA
;
A
#
# COMPACT_ATOMS: atom_id res chain seq x y z
N MET A 1 -10.00 15.33 -10.93
CA MET A 1 -9.33 14.17 -10.29
C MET A 1 -10.12 12.94 -10.69
N SER A 2 -9.48 11.86 -11.15
CA SER A 2 -10.20 10.61 -11.41
C SER A 2 -10.69 10.05 -10.08
N THR A 3 -11.97 9.70 -10.01
CA THR A 3 -12.59 9.12 -8.82
C THR A 3 -13.15 7.75 -9.15
N ILE A 4 -13.00 6.80 -8.24
CA ILE A 4 -13.61 5.48 -8.33
C ILE A 4 -14.80 5.46 -7.36
N SER A 5 -15.99 5.12 -7.86
CA SER A 5 -17.14 4.86 -7.00
C SER A 5 -16.95 3.52 -6.30
N ASN A 6 -17.30 3.47 -5.00
CA ASN A 6 -17.16 2.28 -4.16
C ASN A 6 -15.74 1.69 -4.23
N GLY A 7 -14.73 2.53 -4.01
CA GLY A 7 -13.35 2.09 -3.87
C GLY A 7 -13.16 1.32 -2.56
N GLU A 8 -12.03 0.60 -2.48
CA GLU A 8 -11.67 -0.18 -1.30
C GLU A 8 -10.19 -0.02 -1.02
N PHE A 9 -9.87 0.20 0.25
CA PHE A 9 -8.51 0.26 0.75
C PHE A 9 -8.26 -0.89 1.72
N PHE A 10 -7.10 -1.51 1.62
CA PHE A 10 -6.69 -2.65 2.41
C PHE A 10 -5.50 -2.26 3.26
N PHE A 11 -5.58 -2.56 4.55
CA PHE A 11 -4.40 -2.63 5.41
C PHE A 11 -4.07 -4.10 5.62
N PHE A 12 -2.81 -4.46 5.47
CA PHE A 12 -2.31 -5.81 5.73
C PHE A 12 -1.42 -5.76 6.96
N LEU A 13 -1.57 -6.72 7.86
CA LEU A 13 -0.76 -6.87 9.08
C LEU A 13 -0.05 -8.21 9.07
N ARG A 14 1.25 -8.17 9.38
CA ARG A 14 2.03 -9.36 9.74
C ARG A 14 2.57 -9.27 11.14
N THR A 15 2.56 -10.41 11.84
CA THR A 15 3.12 -10.57 13.18
C THR A 15 3.91 -11.88 13.27
N PRO A 16 5.07 -11.90 13.95
CA PRO A 16 5.75 -10.74 14.53
C PRO A 16 6.38 -9.86 13.43
N GLY A 17 6.34 -8.54 13.63
CA GLY A 17 7.16 -7.59 12.87
C GLY A 17 8.45 -7.24 13.60
N PRO A 18 9.28 -6.33 13.05
CA PRO A 18 10.47 -5.84 13.74
C PRO A 18 10.15 -5.40 15.18
N MET A 19 10.96 -5.87 16.14
CA MET A 19 10.79 -5.59 17.58
C MET A 19 9.44 -6.02 18.18
N GLY A 20 8.70 -6.92 17.52
CA GLY A 20 7.38 -7.38 17.98
C GLY A 20 6.26 -6.37 17.77
N LEU A 21 6.51 -5.24 17.08
CA LEU A 21 5.52 -4.17 16.88
C LEU A 21 4.54 -4.45 15.73
N GLY A 22 4.78 -5.54 14.99
CA GLY A 22 4.11 -5.84 13.73
C GLY A 22 4.63 -5.00 12.58
N HIS A 23 4.05 -5.19 11.42
CA HIS A 23 4.39 -4.45 10.22
C HIS A 23 3.17 -4.37 9.31
N ILE A 24 2.99 -3.21 8.67
CA ILE A 24 1.80 -2.89 7.88
C ILE A 24 2.16 -2.61 6.42
N ALA A 25 1.38 -3.21 5.53
CA ALA A 25 1.31 -2.87 4.11
C ALA A 25 -0.07 -2.36 3.73
N TRP A 26 -0.19 -1.94 2.47
CA TRP A 26 -1.40 -1.37 1.92
C TRP A 26 -1.73 -1.94 0.53
N GLY A 27 -2.99 -1.83 0.15
CA GLY A 27 -3.48 -2.11 -1.20
C GLY A 27 -4.76 -1.34 -1.51
N PHE A 28 -4.96 -0.91 -2.75
CA PHE A 28 -6.16 -0.19 -3.15
C PHE A 28 -6.49 -0.35 -4.63
N LYS A 29 -7.77 -0.22 -4.95
CA LYS A 29 -8.27 -0.28 -6.32
C LYS A 29 -7.85 0.98 -7.08
N THR A 30 -7.24 0.80 -8.25
CA THR A 30 -6.84 1.88 -9.15
C THR A 30 -7.43 1.70 -10.55
N SER A 31 -7.37 2.77 -11.35
CA SER A 31 -7.86 2.84 -12.73
C SER A 31 -6.68 3.21 -13.63
N LEU A 32 -6.44 2.39 -14.66
CA LEU A 32 -5.21 2.38 -15.47
C LEU A 32 -4.93 3.64 -16.29
N ALA A 33 -5.79 4.66 -16.23
CA ALA A 33 -5.66 5.88 -17.00
C ALA A 33 -4.26 6.54 -16.89
N TYR A 34 -3.46 6.20 -15.87
CA TYR A 34 -2.16 6.82 -15.65
C TYR A 34 -0.92 6.02 -16.15
N ARG A 35 -1.03 4.74 -16.55
CA ARG A 35 0.14 4.05 -17.17
C ARG A 35 0.55 4.66 -18.52
N ALA A 36 -0.33 5.45 -19.15
CA ALA A 36 0.01 6.21 -20.36
C ALA A 36 0.87 7.47 -20.10
N CYS A 37 1.11 7.86 -18.84
CA CYS A 37 1.76 9.15 -18.52
C CYS A 37 3.05 9.06 -17.70
N ILE A 38 3.64 7.88 -17.50
CA ILE A 38 5.00 7.79 -16.93
C ILE A 38 5.92 6.98 -17.87
N PRO A 39 6.55 7.63 -18.87
CA PRO A 39 7.74 7.08 -19.49
C PRO A 39 8.87 7.10 -18.46
N SER A 40 9.62 6.01 -18.35
CA SER A 40 10.69 5.85 -17.36
C SER A 40 11.88 6.80 -17.51
N ASN A 41 11.92 7.68 -18.53
CA ASN A 41 13.08 8.53 -18.84
C ASN A 41 12.76 9.86 -19.57
N VAL A 42 11.57 10.46 -19.45
CA VAL A 42 11.23 11.69 -20.22
C VAL A 42 10.85 12.87 -19.31
N PRO A 43 11.35 14.10 -19.57
CA PRO A 43 10.98 15.30 -18.81
C PRO A 43 9.47 15.58 -18.88
N PRO A 44 8.88 16.19 -17.83
CA PRO A 44 7.45 16.33 -17.71
C PRO A 44 7.00 17.47 -18.62
N PHE A 45 6.38 17.19 -19.76
CA PHE A 45 5.38 18.05 -20.44
C PHE A 45 5.08 17.46 -21.82
N GLN A 46 4.19 16.46 -21.89
CA GLN A 46 3.35 16.22 -23.06
C GLN A 46 2.20 15.28 -22.67
N THR A 47 1.01 15.86 -22.53
CA THR A 47 -0.25 15.17 -22.24
C THR A 47 -0.68 14.37 -23.47
N GLY A 48 -0.47 13.06 -23.45
CA GLY A 48 -1.07 12.13 -24.40
C GLY A 48 -2.59 11.99 -24.19
N PRO A 49 -3.32 11.40 -25.16
CA PRO A 49 -4.78 11.32 -25.14
C PRO A 49 -5.28 10.50 -23.94
N VAL A 50 -6.24 11.08 -23.22
CA VAL A 50 -6.99 10.45 -22.13
C VAL A 50 -7.75 9.25 -22.70
N MET A 51 -7.38 8.03 -22.31
CA MET A 51 -8.16 6.84 -22.66
C MET A 51 -9.57 6.96 -22.06
N THR A 52 -10.59 6.66 -22.86
CA THR A 52 -11.99 6.75 -22.45
C THR A 52 -12.37 5.58 -21.53
N ALA A 53 -13.01 5.91 -20.41
CA ALA A 53 -13.28 5.08 -19.23
C ALA A 53 -14.17 3.82 -19.43
N SER A 54 -14.47 3.37 -20.64
CA SER A 54 -15.50 2.35 -20.88
C SER A 54 -15.01 0.89 -20.82
N ASN A 55 -13.70 0.63 -20.79
CA ASN A 55 -13.11 -0.71 -20.78
C ASN A 55 -12.02 -0.90 -19.71
N GLU A 56 -11.97 -0.04 -18.68
CA GLU A 56 -10.94 -0.16 -17.64
C GLU A 56 -11.20 -1.39 -16.77
N VAL A 57 -10.43 -2.46 -16.98
CA VAL A 57 -10.35 -3.55 -16.02
C VAL A 57 -9.80 -2.96 -14.72
N PRO A 58 -10.53 -3.07 -13.60
CA PRO A 58 -10.07 -2.51 -12.34
C PRO A 58 -8.76 -3.19 -11.91
N GLN A 59 -7.71 -2.40 -11.77
CA GLN A 59 -6.41 -2.89 -11.28
C GLN A 59 -6.28 -2.58 -9.77
N TRP A 60 -5.26 -3.18 -9.16
CA TRP A 60 -4.98 -3.03 -7.74
C TRP A 60 -3.51 -2.65 -7.56
N MET A 61 -3.27 -1.51 -6.91
CA MET A 61 -1.92 -1.12 -6.51
C MET A 61 -1.71 -1.53 -5.05
N LEU A 62 -0.53 -2.06 -4.77
CA LEU A 62 -0.13 -2.51 -3.45
C LEU A 62 1.33 -2.20 -3.17
N GLY A 63 1.70 -2.17 -1.90
CA GLY A 63 3.07 -1.88 -1.53
C GLY A 63 3.31 -1.81 -0.02
N SER A 64 4.56 -1.56 0.31
CA SER A 64 5.05 -1.54 1.68
C SER A 64 6.42 -0.87 1.80
N LEU A 65 6.70 -0.36 2.99
CA LEU A 65 8.02 0.12 3.40
C LEU A 65 8.63 -0.87 4.40
N GLU A 66 9.65 -1.64 3.99
CA GLU A 66 10.14 -2.79 4.75
C GLU A 66 11.25 -2.42 5.75
N ASN A 67 12.22 -1.59 5.35
CA ASN A 67 13.46 -1.31 6.11
C ASN A 67 14.11 -2.59 6.67
N ALA A 68 14.56 -3.45 5.77
CA ALA A 68 15.16 -4.75 6.06
C ALA A 68 16.29 -4.71 7.07
N GLY A 69 17.15 -3.71 6.93
CA GLY A 69 18.32 -3.55 7.78
C GLY A 69 17.99 -3.19 9.22
N GLY A 70 16.72 -2.89 9.53
CA GLY A 70 16.29 -2.49 10.87
C GLY A 70 16.91 -1.17 11.32
N TRP A 71 17.37 -0.35 10.37
CA TRP A 71 18.02 0.91 10.67
C TRP A 71 16.99 1.89 11.24
N PRO A 72 17.24 2.55 12.38
CA PRO A 72 16.29 3.51 12.94
C PRO A 72 16.06 4.72 12.01
N PHE A 73 16.99 4.95 11.09
CA PHE A 73 16.99 6.05 10.13
C PHE A 73 17.72 5.66 8.85
N VAL A 74 17.14 6.01 7.70
CA VAL A 74 17.75 5.94 6.36
C VAL A 74 17.60 7.32 5.72
N LEU A 75 18.71 7.85 5.18
CA LEU A 75 18.74 9.20 4.60
C LEU A 75 17.68 9.38 3.50
N PRO A 76 17.09 10.58 3.36
CA PRO A 76 16.22 10.89 2.22
C PRO A 76 16.90 10.56 0.89
N GLY A 77 16.18 9.87 0.00
CA GLY A 77 16.67 9.44 -1.31
C GLY A 77 17.49 8.15 -1.30
N ALA A 78 17.91 7.64 -0.14
CA ALA A 78 18.53 6.32 -0.04
C ALA A 78 17.48 5.21 -0.07
N ASP A 79 17.92 4.04 -0.51
CA ASP A 79 17.10 2.83 -0.54
C ASP A 79 16.70 2.42 0.88
N ASN A 80 15.41 2.20 1.06
CA ASN A 80 14.71 1.90 2.31
C ASN A 80 13.90 0.59 2.19
N ASP A 81 14.17 -0.22 1.16
CA ASP A 81 13.42 -1.42 0.78
C ASP A 81 11.93 -1.14 0.54
N TYR A 82 11.61 0.07 0.08
CA TYR A 82 10.27 0.41 -0.34
C TYR A 82 9.94 -0.31 -1.65
N TRP A 83 8.79 -0.96 -1.69
CA TRP A 83 8.30 -1.60 -2.89
C TRP A 83 6.82 -1.30 -3.11
N THR A 84 6.46 -1.29 -4.38
CA THR A 84 5.08 -1.24 -4.84
C THR A 84 4.95 -1.95 -6.18
N MET A 85 3.77 -2.48 -6.47
CA MET A 85 3.41 -3.11 -7.73
C MET A 85 1.92 -2.92 -8.03
N VAL A 86 1.54 -3.30 -9.25
CA VAL A 86 0.15 -3.29 -9.71
C VAL A 86 -0.21 -4.67 -10.23
N VAL A 87 -1.36 -5.18 -9.81
CA VAL A 87 -1.91 -6.49 -10.22
C VAL A 87 -3.31 -6.30 -10.79
N ASP A 88 -3.82 -7.32 -11.49
CA ASP A 88 -5.04 -7.22 -12.31
C ASP A 88 -6.31 -7.55 -11.52
N SER A 89 -6.19 -8.06 -10.30
CA SER A 89 -7.36 -8.42 -9.48
C SER A 89 -7.09 -8.34 -7.98
N GLU A 90 -8.16 -8.23 -7.21
CA GLU A 90 -8.07 -8.26 -5.74
C GLU A 90 -7.49 -9.60 -5.27
N ALA A 91 -7.91 -10.70 -5.89
CA ALA A 91 -7.41 -12.04 -5.57
C ALA A 91 -5.89 -12.14 -5.76
N GLN A 92 -5.34 -11.59 -6.85
CA GLN A 92 -3.89 -11.53 -7.05
C GLN A 92 -3.20 -10.66 -6.00
N MET A 93 -3.80 -9.55 -5.57
CA MET A 93 -3.25 -8.72 -4.49
C MET A 93 -3.21 -9.49 -3.17
N ILE A 94 -4.28 -10.23 -2.83
CA ILE A 94 -4.32 -11.06 -1.62
C ILE A 94 -3.27 -12.17 -1.69
N VAL A 95 -3.15 -12.88 -2.82
CA VAL A 95 -2.14 -13.91 -3.04
C VAL A 95 -0.73 -13.34 -2.90
N GLU A 96 -0.44 -12.22 -3.54
CA GLU A 96 0.88 -11.58 -3.43
C GLU A 96 1.17 -11.14 -1.99
N MET A 97 0.20 -10.64 -1.23
CA MET A 97 0.42 -10.34 0.19
C MET A 97 0.59 -11.59 1.06
N GLN A 98 0.03 -12.73 0.64
CA GLN A 98 0.16 -14.00 1.33
C GLN A 98 1.49 -14.72 1.04
N THR A 99 2.08 -14.51 -0.13
CA THR A 99 3.33 -15.19 -0.52
C THR A 99 4.54 -14.29 -0.56
N LEU A 100 4.34 -12.98 -0.80
CA LEU A 100 5.36 -11.96 -1.05
C LEU A 100 6.44 -12.39 -2.04
N THR A 101 6.10 -13.22 -3.02
CA THR A 101 7.07 -13.76 -3.97
C THR A 101 7.68 -12.65 -4.82
N THR A 102 6.84 -11.84 -5.47
CA THR A 102 7.31 -10.74 -6.33
C THR A 102 7.98 -9.65 -5.51
N ALA A 103 7.40 -9.33 -4.34
CA ALA A 103 7.98 -8.36 -3.43
C ALA A 103 9.39 -8.78 -2.96
N SER A 104 9.56 -10.05 -2.58
CA SER A 104 10.85 -10.62 -2.12
C SER A 104 11.92 -10.55 -3.21
N GLU A 105 11.57 -10.89 -4.45
CA GLU A 105 12.48 -10.77 -5.60
C GLU A 105 12.91 -9.31 -5.81
N LYS A 106 11.97 -8.37 -5.72
CA LYS A 106 12.24 -6.94 -5.93
C LYS A 106 13.16 -6.35 -4.87
N VAL A 107 13.03 -6.78 -3.61
CA VAL A 107 13.93 -6.34 -2.52
C VAL A 107 15.21 -7.19 -2.42
N GLY A 108 15.34 -8.26 -3.21
CA GLY A 108 16.50 -9.15 -3.21
C GLY A 108 16.64 -10.02 -1.97
N ARG A 109 15.55 -10.28 -1.23
CA ARG A 109 15.53 -11.15 -0.03
C ARG A 109 14.12 -11.65 0.28
N GLU A 110 14.04 -12.72 1.05
CA GLU A 110 12.76 -13.24 1.54
C GLU A 110 12.09 -12.28 2.54
N LEU A 111 10.83 -11.92 2.26
CA LEU A 111 9.97 -11.15 3.15
C LEU A 111 8.95 -12.07 3.84
N PRO A 112 8.75 -11.96 5.17
CA PRO A 112 7.72 -12.72 5.85
C PRO A 112 6.31 -12.31 5.36
N PRO A 113 5.42 -13.28 5.05
CA PRO A 113 4.11 -12.99 4.48
C PRO A 113 3.16 -12.29 5.46
N TYR A 114 2.10 -11.67 4.92
CA TYR A 114 1.05 -11.06 5.72
C TYR A 114 0.04 -12.09 6.23
N THR A 115 -0.46 -11.85 7.44
CA THR A 115 -1.32 -12.80 8.17
C THR A 115 -2.77 -12.37 8.25
N TYR A 116 -3.03 -11.06 8.33
CA TYR A 116 -4.36 -10.49 8.40
C TYR A 116 -4.51 -9.30 7.46
N TYR A 117 -5.72 -9.04 7.01
CA TYR A 117 -6.06 -7.78 6.39
C TYR A 117 -7.37 -7.21 6.92
N LYS A 118 -7.52 -5.89 6.81
CA LYS A 118 -8.76 -5.16 7.03
C LYS A 118 -9.11 -4.42 5.75
N ARG A 119 -10.37 -4.56 5.33
CA ARG A 119 -10.92 -3.89 4.15
C ARG A 119 -11.73 -2.68 4.58
N ILE A 120 -11.48 -1.54 3.94
CA ILE A 120 -12.10 -0.26 4.25
C ILE A 120 -12.84 0.23 3.00
N PRO A 121 -14.18 0.31 3.04
CA PRO A 121 -14.94 0.87 1.93
C PRO A 121 -14.74 2.38 1.85
N VAL A 122 -14.58 2.87 0.62
CA VAL A 122 -14.39 4.30 0.31
C VAL A 122 -15.42 4.71 -0.74
N PRO A 123 -16.50 5.41 -0.36
CA PRO A 123 -17.59 5.75 -1.28
C PRO A 123 -17.13 6.51 -2.53
N THR A 124 -16.14 7.39 -2.36
CA THR A 124 -15.48 8.13 -3.45
C THR A 124 -13.98 8.06 -3.24
N ALA A 125 -13.32 7.20 -3.99
CA ALA A 125 -11.89 6.99 -3.87
C ALA A 125 -11.08 7.87 -4.84
N TYR A 126 -10.01 8.48 -4.34
CA TYR A 126 -9.11 9.36 -5.10
C TYR A 126 -7.83 8.62 -5.50
N ALA A 127 -7.98 7.59 -6.34
CA ALA A 127 -6.88 6.68 -6.72
C ALA A 127 -5.62 7.41 -7.18
N LEU A 128 -5.74 8.43 -8.04
CA LEU A 128 -4.59 9.19 -8.55
C LEU A 128 -3.79 9.91 -7.44
N ALA A 129 -4.46 10.43 -6.41
CA ALA A 129 -3.78 11.08 -5.29
C ALA A 129 -2.98 10.05 -4.47
N ALA A 130 -3.60 8.90 -4.19
CA ALA A 130 -2.96 7.78 -3.52
C ALA A 130 -1.76 7.23 -4.30
N GLU A 131 -1.86 7.06 -5.62
CA GLU A 131 -0.76 6.59 -6.48
C GLU A 131 0.45 7.54 -6.46
N ARG A 132 0.20 8.85 -6.60
CA ARG A 132 1.26 9.86 -6.49
C ARG A 132 1.96 9.78 -5.15
N LYS A 133 1.19 9.55 -4.09
CA LYS A 133 1.78 9.39 -2.77
C LYS A 133 2.59 8.11 -2.67
N ALA A 134 2.02 6.98 -3.09
CA ALA A 134 2.65 5.67 -3.13
C ALA A 134 3.94 5.62 -3.96
N THR A 135 4.17 6.56 -4.88
CA THR A 135 5.39 6.59 -5.71
C THR A 135 6.42 7.62 -5.26
N SER A 136 6.17 8.33 -4.16
CA SER A 136 7.02 9.44 -3.69
C SER A 136 7.96 9.09 -2.52
N TRP A 137 8.00 7.82 -2.12
CA TRP A 137 8.63 7.40 -0.87
C TRP A 137 10.07 6.96 -1.03
N PHE A 138 10.96 7.62 -0.30
CA PHE A 138 12.38 7.30 -0.15
C PHE A 138 12.85 7.68 1.26
N GLY A 139 13.95 7.08 1.74
CA GLY A 139 14.42 7.24 3.11
C GLY A 139 13.46 6.65 4.15
N TYR A 140 13.88 6.62 5.42
CA TYR A 140 13.12 5.99 6.50
C TYR A 140 13.41 6.69 7.83
N SER A 141 12.43 6.78 8.71
CA SER A 141 12.67 7.04 10.13
C SER A 141 11.64 6.34 11.00
N VAL A 142 12.09 5.80 12.13
CA VAL A 142 11.18 5.20 13.12
C VAL A 142 10.21 6.22 13.70
N LEU A 143 10.61 7.50 13.75
CA LEU A 143 9.79 8.61 14.29
C LEU A 143 8.85 9.23 13.25
N GLY A 144 8.89 8.77 12.00
CA GLY A 144 8.08 9.28 10.90
C GLY A 144 8.63 8.80 9.57
N ASN A 145 7.79 8.53 8.57
CA ASN A 145 8.21 7.85 7.33
C ASN A 145 8.65 6.39 7.59
N ASN A 146 7.78 5.64 8.27
CA ASN A 146 7.85 4.17 8.40
C ASN A 146 6.64 3.49 7.71
N CYS A 147 6.56 2.16 7.81
CA CYS A 147 5.48 1.36 7.20
C CYS A 147 4.07 1.84 7.55
N LEU A 148 3.86 2.30 8.79
CA LEU A 148 2.58 2.76 9.28
C LEU A 148 2.27 4.18 8.77
N ASP A 149 3.22 5.11 8.82
CA ASP A 149 3.03 6.45 8.26
C ASP A 149 2.70 6.38 6.77
N ASN A 150 3.46 5.56 6.04
CA ASN A 150 3.33 5.38 4.61
C ASN A 150 1.90 4.92 4.25
N SER A 151 1.48 3.82 4.88
CA SER A 151 0.17 3.21 4.66
C SER A 151 -0.96 4.16 5.06
N ALA A 152 -0.85 4.85 6.21
CA ALA A 152 -1.86 5.77 6.67
C ALA A 152 -2.00 7.01 5.78
N ILE A 153 -0.89 7.57 5.29
CA ILE A 153 -0.94 8.74 4.41
C ILE A 153 -1.49 8.36 3.04
N ILE A 154 -1.09 7.22 2.46
CA ILE A 154 -1.68 6.74 1.20
C ILE A 154 -3.18 6.47 1.38
N SER A 155 -3.57 5.87 2.49
CA SER A 155 -4.98 5.63 2.84
C SER A 155 -5.78 6.92 2.95
N HIS A 156 -5.19 7.96 3.54
CA HIS A 156 -5.79 9.28 3.65
C HIS A 156 -5.98 9.92 2.26
N GLU A 157 -4.94 9.91 1.43
CA GLU A 157 -5.00 10.41 0.04
C GLU A 157 -5.99 9.63 -0.81
N TYR A 158 -6.18 8.33 -0.55
CA TYR A 158 -7.18 7.52 -1.23
C TYR A 158 -8.62 7.89 -0.84
N GLY A 159 -8.82 8.61 0.27
CA GLY A 159 -10.12 9.08 0.75
C GLY A 159 -10.72 8.24 1.87
N THR A 160 -9.93 7.39 2.55
CA THR A 160 -10.44 6.70 3.75
C THR A 160 -10.76 7.69 4.87
N PRO A 161 -11.71 7.35 5.78
CA PRO A 161 -12.02 8.20 6.92
C PRO A 161 -10.92 8.22 7.99
N ILE A 162 -9.83 7.45 7.80
CA ILE A 162 -8.71 7.40 8.73
C ILE A 162 -7.91 8.69 8.60
N ARG A 163 -7.81 9.42 9.71
CA ARG A 163 -6.96 10.60 9.77
C ARG A 163 -5.50 10.16 9.91
N ALA A 164 -4.72 10.31 8.85
CA ALA A 164 -3.27 10.39 8.97
C ALA A 164 -2.94 11.62 9.84
N GLY A 165 -2.20 11.44 10.93
CA GLY A 165 -1.96 12.52 11.89
C GLY A 165 -0.58 12.45 12.54
N ALA A 166 -0.18 13.53 13.18
CA ALA A 166 1.14 13.76 13.78
C ALA A 166 1.52 12.82 14.95
N ARG A 167 0.83 11.68 15.13
CA ARG A 167 1.03 10.71 16.22
C ARG A 167 1.12 9.26 15.76
N MET A 168 1.25 8.98 14.46
CA MET A 168 1.45 7.60 13.98
C MET A 168 2.71 6.97 14.59
N TRP A 169 3.75 7.77 14.85
CA TRP A 169 4.97 7.36 15.55
C TRP A 169 4.76 6.94 17.02
N GLN A 170 3.60 7.23 17.62
CA GLN A 170 3.26 6.81 18.99
C GLN A 170 2.49 5.49 19.06
N ILE A 171 2.15 4.90 17.90
CA ILE A 171 1.30 3.72 17.82
C ILE A 171 2.05 2.64 17.05
N SER A 172 2.10 1.42 17.59
CA SER A 172 2.66 0.28 16.87
C SER A 172 1.75 -0.11 15.70
N PRO A 173 2.29 -0.71 14.62
CA PRO A 173 1.46 -1.29 13.56
C PRO A 173 0.34 -2.20 14.09
N ILE A 174 0.61 -3.06 15.07
CA ILE A 174 -0.42 -3.90 15.71
C ILE A 174 -1.52 -3.04 16.35
N ASN A 175 -1.17 -2.09 17.21
CA ASN A 175 -2.16 -1.27 17.92
C ASN A 175 -2.99 -0.43 16.95
N PHE A 176 -2.39 0.06 15.87
CA PHE A 176 -3.12 0.76 14.82
C PHE A 176 -4.14 -0.17 14.17
N PHE A 177 -3.70 -1.38 13.77
CA PHE A 177 -4.57 -2.36 13.12
C PHE A 177 -5.70 -2.83 14.03
N GLU A 178 -5.44 -3.06 15.31
CA GLU A 178 -6.43 -3.58 16.27
C GLU A 178 -7.38 -2.49 16.76
N HIS A 179 -6.85 -1.32 17.15
CA HIS A 179 -7.64 -0.29 17.83
C HIS A 179 -8.09 0.83 16.88
N THR A 180 -7.20 1.38 16.06
CA THR A 180 -7.58 2.47 15.14
C THR A 180 -8.48 1.96 14.03
N LEU A 181 -8.22 0.74 13.54
CA LEU A 181 -9.08 0.08 12.54
C LEU A 181 -10.11 -0.85 13.20
N GLY A 182 -10.38 -0.72 14.50
CA GLY A 182 -11.16 -1.69 15.30
C GLY A 182 -12.55 -1.98 14.75
N ASP A 183 -13.18 -1.01 14.12
CA ASP A 183 -14.53 -1.13 13.54
C ASP A 183 -14.57 -1.99 12.26
N TYR A 184 -13.42 -2.32 11.67
CA TYR A 184 -13.31 -3.16 10.49
C TYR A 184 -12.92 -4.59 10.86
N PRO A 185 -13.58 -5.61 10.28
CA PRO A 185 -13.28 -7.00 10.59
C PRO A 185 -11.86 -7.37 10.13
N ALA A 186 -11.09 -7.98 11.03
CA ALA A 186 -9.81 -8.58 10.68
C ALA A 186 -10.06 -9.93 9.99
N ILE A 187 -9.55 -10.09 8.77
CA ILE A 187 -9.72 -11.29 7.96
C ILE A 187 -8.36 -12.01 7.85
N PRO A 188 -8.24 -13.28 8.27
CA PRO A 188 -7.01 -14.04 8.07
C PRO A 188 -6.73 -14.26 6.58
N LEU A 189 -5.49 -14.05 6.12
CA LEU A 189 -5.13 -14.35 4.73
C LEU A 189 -5.20 -15.85 4.43
N SER A 190 -4.97 -16.71 5.43
CA SER A 190 -5.10 -18.17 5.31
C SER A 190 -6.53 -18.67 5.10
N SER A 191 -7.55 -17.80 5.26
CA SER A 191 -8.96 -18.17 5.12
C SER A 191 -9.48 -18.13 3.68
N GLN A 192 -8.69 -17.62 2.73
CA GLN A 192 -9.05 -17.65 1.32
C GLN A 192 -8.49 -18.92 0.67
N CYS A 193 -9.28 -20.00 0.72
CA CYS A 193 -9.03 -21.16 -0.13
C CYS A 193 -9.03 -20.71 -1.59
N VAL A 194 -7.85 -20.76 -2.23
CA VAL A 194 -7.75 -20.69 -3.68
C VAL A 194 -8.47 -21.92 -4.21
N ALA A 195 -9.67 -21.73 -4.77
CA ALA A 195 -10.25 -22.74 -5.63
C ALA A 195 -9.26 -22.92 -6.80
N ALA A 196 -8.60 -24.08 -6.81
CA ALA A 196 -7.72 -24.51 -7.89
C ALA A 196 -8.50 -24.74 -9.19
#